data_AF-A0A8B9UNS2-F1
#
_entry.id   AF-A0A8B9UNS2-F1
#
_cell.length_a   1.000
_cell.length_b   1.000
_cell.length_c   1.000
_cell.angle_alpha   90.00
_cell.angle_beta   90.00
_cell.angle_gamma   90.00
#
_symmetry.space_group_name_H-M   'P 1'
#
loop_
_entity.id
_entity.type
_entity.pdbx_description
1 polymer ?
#
loop_
_entity_poly.entity_id
_entity_poly.type
_entity_poly.pdbx_seq_one_letter_code
_entity_poly.pdbx_strand_id
1 'polypeptide(L)'
;MVEPPRLHNKTPDRAATCSPVAIKRRGGPARSTDTCPPAAEMVLTTSLLLLLGLALLAPGLSADQPQCVLTGNWTNDLGSNMTIGKLSSNGEFAGTYHTAVTTTKKEIKISPLVGTQHNNTQPTFGFTVNWNFTDSTTVFTGQCFVDEHGKETLKTMWLLQSHANSIKDDWNATT
;
A
#
# COMPACT_ATOMS: atom_id res chain seq x y z
N MET A 1 -11.56 7.06 20.31
CA MET A 1 -11.52 5.63 19.92
C MET A 1 -12.96 5.15 19.95
N VAL A 2 -13.53 4.79 18.80
CA VAL A 2 -14.85 4.13 18.77
C VAL A 2 -14.55 2.66 19.05
N GLU A 3 -15.05 2.12 20.17
CA GLU A 3 -14.93 0.68 20.44
C GLU A 3 -15.74 -0.07 19.35
N PRO A 4 -15.16 -1.07 18.67
CA PRO A 4 -15.93 -1.85 17.72
C PRO A 4 -17.11 -2.50 18.46
N PRO A 5 -18.33 -2.47 17.90
CA PRO A 5 -19.47 -3.10 18.55
C PRO A 5 -19.16 -4.57 18.83
N ARG A 6 -19.27 -4.98 20.11
CA ARG A 6 -19.22 -6.40 20.47
C ARG A 6 -20.49 -7.07 19.96
N LEU A 7 -20.41 -7.70 18.80
CA LEU A 7 -21.46 -8.60 18.32
C LEU A 7 -21.62 -9.73 19.34
N HIS A 8 -22.67 -9.66 20.17
CA HIS A 8 -23.05 -10.75 21.06
C HIS A 8 -23.64 -11.87 20.20
N ASN A 9 -22.84 -12.87 19.86
CA ASN A 9 -23.36 -14.14 19.39
C ASN A 9 -22.72 -15.29 20.18
N LYS A 10 -23.55 -16.15 20.77
CA LYS A 10 -23.11 -17.38 21.44
C LYS A 10 -22.42 -18.28 20.40
N THR A 11 -21.29 -18.85 20.80
CA THR A 11 -20.22 -19.54 20.03
C THR A 11 -20.65 -20.63 19.03
N PRO A 12 -19.79 -20.95 18.03
CA PRO A 12 -18.77 -21.99 18.21
C PRO A 12 -17.32 -21.51 17.94
N ASP A 13 -16.37 -22.24 18.54
CA ASP A 13 -15.00 -21.87 18.91
C ASP A 13 -13.98 -21.60 17.77
N ARG A 14 -14.26 -20.70 16.83
CA ARG A 14 -13.20 -20.15 15.96
C ARG A 14 -13.42 -18.67 15.69
N ALA A 15 -12.56 -17.84 16.26
CA ALA A 15 -12.49 -16.42 15.91
C ALA A 15 -12.06 -16.29 14.43
N ALA A 16 -12.73 -15.43 13.66
CA ALA A 16 -12.24 -15.01 12.35
C ALA A 16 -10.81 -14.45 12.52
N THR A 17 -9.85 -15.00 11.79
CA THR A 17 -8.43 -14.69 11.97
C THR A 17 -7.97 -13.66 10.96
N CYS A 18 -8.05 -12.38 11.32
CA CYS A 18 -7.40 -11.34 10.53
C CYS A 18 -5.91 -11.67 10.32
N SER A 19 -5.46 -11.72 9.07
CA SER A 19 -4.06 -12.03 8.76
C SER A 19 -3.29 -10.75 8.38
N PRO A 20 -2.11 -10.49 8.99
CA PRO A 20 -1.33 -9.32 8.66
C PRO A 20 -0.65 -9.47 7.29
N VAL A 21 -0.56 -8.37 6.54
CA VAL A 21 0.26 -8.29 5.33
C VAL A 21 0.88 -6.91 5.19
N ALA A 22 2.16 -6.85 4.80
CA ALA A 22 2.82 -5.60 4.46
C ALA A 22 2.75 -5.35 2.95
N ILE A 23 2.52 -4.10 2.57
CA ILE A 23 2.45 -3.67 1.17
C ILE A 23 3.41 -2.51 0.96
N LYS A 24 4.22 -2.57 -0.09
CA LYS A 24 5.29 -1.61 -0.39
C LYS A 24 5.03 -0.96 -1.74
N ARG A 25 5.44 0.30 -1.91
CA ARG A 25 5.36 0.96 -3.22
C ARG A 25 6.21 0.24 -4.25
N ARG A 26 5.69 0.11 -5.47
CA ARG A 26 6.46 -0.39 -6.61
C ARG A 26 7.18 0.77 -7.29
N GLY A 27 8.47 0.59 -7.56
CA GLY A 27 9.28 1.61 -8.22
C GLY A 27 9.60 2.83 -7.34
N GLY A 28 9.59 2.65 -6.01
CA GLY A 28 10.15 3.66 -5.08
C GLY A 28 11.61 3.98 -5.43
N PRO A 29 12.14 5.12 -4.95
CA PRO A 29 13.46 5.62 -5.34
C PRO A 29 14.49 4.49 -5.29
N ALA A 30 15.10 4.22 -6.45
CA ALA A 30 16.22 3.31 -6.54
C ALA A 30 17.35 3.87 -5.68
N ARG A 31 17.96 3.00 -4.87
CA ARG A 31 19.13 3.31 -4.06
C ARG A 31 20.18 3.99 -4.94
N SER A 32 20.51 5.26 -4.66
CA SER A 32 21.83 5.78 -5.03
C SER A 32 22.83 4.91 -4.28
N THR A 33 23.50 4.03 -5.00
CA THR A 33 24.75 3.48 -4.50
C THR A 33 25.75 4.61 -4.56
N ASP A 34 26.00 5.24 -3.41
CA ASP A 34 27.09 6.20 -3.24
C ASP A 34 28.42 5.43 -3.35
N THR A 35 28.81 5.10 -4.57
CA THR A 35 30.20 4.79 -4.89
C THR A 35 30.95 6.12 -4.92
N CYS A 36 31.68 6.39 -3.84
CA CYS A 36 32.68 7.44 -3.81
C CYS A 36 33.73 7.14 -4.89
N PRO A 37 33.92 7.98 -5.92
CA PRO A 37 35.03 7.80 -6.85
C PRO A 37 36.35 8.12 -6.12
N PRO A 38 37.46 7.46 -6.47
CA PRO A 38 38.76 7.80 -5.92
C PRO A 38 39.16 9.20 -6.39
N ALA A 39 39.82 9.95 -5.52
CA ALA A 39 40.31 11.28 -5.82
C ALA A 39 41.32 11.21 -6.99
N ALA A 40 40.91 11.74 -8.14
CA ALA A 40 41.83 12.12 -9.21
C ALA A 40 42.05 13.63 -9.11
N GLU A 41 43.32 14.04 -8.99
CA GLU A 41 43.70 15.45 -9.01
C GLU A 41 43.30 16.08 -10.33
N MET A 42 42.39 17.05 -10.28
CA MET A 42 41.87 17.77 -11.43
C MET A 42 42.43 19.19 -11.39
N VAL A 43 43.33 19.51 -12.32
CA VAL A 43 43.87 20.87 -12.48
C VAL A 43 42.73 21.82 -12.82
N LEU A 44 42.38 22.65 -11.85
CA LEU A 44 41.17 23.48 -11.85
C LEU A 44 41.44 24.79 -12.60
N THR A 45 40.90 24.93 -13.81
CA THR A 45 40.95 26.18 -14.58
C THR A 45 39.79 27.09 -14.20
N THR A 46 40.02 28.40 -14.21
CA THR A 46 39.11 29.44 -13.72
C THR A 46 37.74 29.46 -14.39
N SER A 47 37.62 28.95 -15.62
CA SER A 47 36.34 28.81 -16.33
C SER A 47 35.43 27.71 -15.75
N LEU A 48 35.99 26.67 -15.13
CA LEU A 48 35.24 25.56 -14.53
C LEU A 48 34.63 25.96 -13.18
N LEU A 49 35.28 26.86 -12.45
CA LEU A 49 34.79 27.44 -11.19
C LEU A 49 33.50 28.24 -11.36
N LEU A 50 33.34 28.95 -12.49
CA LEU A 50 32.14 29.74 -12.78
C LEU A 50 30.92 28.85 -13.08
N LEU A 51 31.14 27.72 -13.76
CA LEU A 51 30.12 26.71 -14.05
C LEU A 51 29.71 25.92 -12.79
N LEU A 52 30.64 25.63 -11.88
CA LEU A 52 30.30 25.04 -10.58
C LEU A 52 29.53 26.02 -9.68
N GLY A 53 29.88 27.31 -9.70
CA GLY A 53 29.18 28.34 -8.93
C GLY A 53 27.70 28.50 -9.30
N LEU A 54 27.36 28.31 -10.59
CA LEU A 54 25.98 28.32 -11.08
C LEU A 54 25.21 27.04 -10.72
N ALA A 55 25.88 25.89 -10.58
CA ALA A 55 25.25 24.64 -10.14
C ALA A 55 24.94 24.61 -8.63
N LEU A 56 25.70 25.36 -7.82
CA LEU A 56 25.52 25.49 -6.37
C LEU A 56 24.39 26.45 -5.95
N LEU A 57 23.79 27.17 -6.91
CA LEU A 57 22.70 28.13 -6.69
C LEU A 57 21.32 27.58 -7.06
N ALA A 58 21.20 26.30 -7.40
CA ALA A 58 19.90 25.65 -7.38
C ALA A 58 19.57 25.34 -5.91
N PRO A 59 18.67 26.09 -5.22
CA PRO A 59 18.04 25.54 -4.05
C PRO A 59 17.40 24.24 -4.51
N GLY A 60 17.92 23.11 -4.03
CA GLY A 60 17.30 21.81 -4.14
C GLY A 60 15.96 21.92 -3.42
N LEU A 61 14.96 22.44 -4.10
CA LEU A 61 13.56 22.31 -3.77
C LEU A 61 13.24 20.83 -3.97
N SER A 62 13.72 19.97 -3.08
CA SER A 62 12.95 18.79 -2.71
C SER A 62 11.72 19.36 -2.04
N ALA A 63 10.75 19.78 -2.86
CA ALA A 63 9.39 19.95 -2.37
C ALA A 63 9.05 18.60 -1.75
N ASP A 64 8.91 18.61 -0.42
CA ASP A 64 8.70 17.42 0.37
C ASP A 64 7.47 16.72 -0.21
N GLN A 65 7.69 15.64 -0.97
CA GLN A 65 6.63 15.01 -1.73
C GLN A 65 5.65 14.46 -0.70
N PRO A 66 4.34 14.74 -0.81
CA PRO A 66 3.39 14.33 0.21
C PRO A 66 3.46 12.81 0.38
N GLN A 67 3.97 12.39 1.54
CA GLN A 67 4.16 11.00 1.90
C GLN A 67 2.79 10.38 2.27
N CYS A 68 2.70 9.07 2.13
CA CYS A 68 1.52 8.26 2.44
C CYS A 68 0.24 8.68 1.70
N VAL A 69 0.37 9.22 0.48
CA VAL A 69 -0.76 9.39 -0.45
C VAL A 69 -0.98 8.08 -1.21
N LEU A 70 -2.02 7.31 -0.91
CA LEU A 70 -2.15 5.93 -1.42
C LEU A 70 -2.18 5.79 -2.95
N THR A 71 -2.44 6.85 -3.73
CA THR A 71 -2.34 6.84 -5.20
C THR A 71 -1.02 6.24 -5.69
N GLY A 72 -1.09 5.32 -6.64
CA GLY A 72 0.06 4.68 -7.27
C GLY A 72 0.03 3.15 -7.21
N ASN A 73 1.19 2.54 -7.45
CA ASN A 73 1.35 1.09 -7.57
C ASN A 73 2.00 0.50 -6.31
N TRP A 74 1.46 -0.63 -5.87
CA TRP A 74 1.89 -1.30 -4.66
C TRP A 74 1.97 -2.81 -4.85
N THR A 75 2.86 -3.45 -4.10
CA THR A 75 3.07 -4.90 -4.09
C THR A 75 3.19 -5.39 -2.66
N ASN A 76 2.50 -6.48 -2.32
CA ASN A 76 2.60 -7.11 -1.01
C ASN A 76 3.65 -8.22 -0.97
N ASP A 77 3.96 -8.72 0.23
CA ASP A 77 4.97 -9.77 0.41
C ASP A 77 4.55 -11.15 -0.16
N LEU A 78 3.30 -11.32 -0.58
CA LEU A 78 2.81 -12.50 -1.30
C LEU A 78 2.92 -12.36 -2.83
N GLY A 79 3.38 -11.20 -3.34
CA GLY A 79 3.46 -10.90 -4.77
C GLY A 79 2.18 -10.34 -5.39
N SER A 80 1.11 -10.17 -4.61
CA SER A 80 -0.11 -9.51 -5.05
C SER A 80 0.14 -8.03 -5.29
N ASN A 81 -0.54 -7.49 -6.29
CA ASN A 81 -0.32 -6.17 -6.82
C ASN A 81 -1.60 -5.35 -6.75
N MET A 82 -1.48 -4.07 -6.43
CA MET A 82 -2.61 -3.14 -6.50
C MET A 82 -2.19 -1.81 -7.12
N THR A 83 -3.12 -1.21 -7.85
CA THR A 83 -2.99 0.14 -8.40
C THR A 83 -4.15 0.97 -7.87
N ILE A 84 -3.83 2.04 -7.14
CA ILE A 84 -4.80 2.96 -6.57
C ILE A 84 -4.80 4.24 -7.41
N GLY A 85 -5.98 4.66 -7.85
CA GLY A 85 -6.16 5.89 -8.60
C GLY A 85 -5.98 7.14 -7.73
N LYS A 86 -6.29 8.30 -8.33
CA LYS A 86 -6.27 9.57 -7.61
C LYS A 86 -7.30 9.56 -6.47
N LEU A 87 -6.90 10.02 -5.30
CA LEU A 87 -7.81 10.22 -4.17
C LEU A 87 -8.73 11.43 -4.41
N SER A 88 -9.98 11.33 -3.98
CA SER A 88 -10.89 12.47 -3.90
C SER A 88 -10.50 13.41 -2.76
N SER A 89 -11.12 14.59 -2.69
CA SER A 89 -10.92 15.54 -1.57
C SER A 89 -11.30 14.95 -0.21
N ASN A 90 -12.17 13.94 -0.21
CA ASN A 90 -12.64 13.27 1.00
C ASN A 90 -11.83 12.00 1.31
N GLY A 91 -10.76 11.74 0.55
CA GLY A 91 -9.90 10.57 0.72
C GLY A 91 -10.47 9.28 0.12
N GLU A 92 -11.58 9.33 -0.61
CA GLU A 92 -12.11 8.17 -1.35
C GLU A 92 -11.19 7.83 -2.52
N PHE A 93 -11.06 6.54 -2.82
CA PHE A 93 -10.31 6.08 -3.98
C PHE A 93 -10.91 4.82 -4.59
N ALA A 94 -10.63 4.63 -5.87
CA ALA A 94 -10.88 3.40 -6.61
C ALA A 94 -9.57 2.89 -7.19
N GLY A 95 -9.53 1.61 -7.54
CA GLY A 95 -8.34 0.99 -8.10
C GLY A 95 -8.59 -0.43 -8.59
N THR A 96 -7.49 -1.14 -8.80
CA THR A 96 -7.49 -2.55 -9.16
C THR A 96 -6.58 -3.35 -8.24
N TYR A 97 -6.96 -4.60 -8.01
CA TYR A 97 -6.20 -5.60 -7.27
C TYR A 97 -5.97 -6.82 -8.15
N HIS A 98 -4.73 -7.29 -8.19
CA HIS A 98 -4.34 -8.52 -8.87
C HIS A 98 -3.62 -9.41 -7.86
N THR A 99 -4.32 -10.40 -7.33
CA THR A 99 -3.75 -11.34 -6.36
C THR A 99 -2.75 -12.29 -7.02
N ALA A 100 -1.69 -12.67 -6.31
CA ALA A 100 -0.77 -13.73 -6.74
C ALA A 100 -1.21 -15.12 -6.25
N VAL A 101 -2.17 -15.18 -5.32
CA VAL A 101 -2.61 -16.41 -4.67
C VAL A 101 -4.12 -16.54 -4.68
N THR A 102 -4.61 -17.78 -4.79
CA THR A 102 -6.02 -18.15 -4.60
C THR A 102 -6.10 -19.56 -4.05
N THR A 103 -7.13 -19.85 -3.26
CA THR A 103 -7.46 -21.21 -2.78
C THR A 103 -8.35 -21.97 -3.77
N THR A 104 -8.87 -21.29 -4.79
CA THR A 104 -9.74 -21.90 -5.81
C THR A 104 -8.94 -22.36 -7.03
N LYS A 105 -9.51 -23.24 -7.85
CA LYS A 105 -8.91 -23.61 -9.15
C LYS A 105 -9.29 -22.64 -10.28
N LYS A 106 -10.03 -21.57 -9.97
CA LYS A 106 -10.47 -20.59 -10.97
C LYS A 106 -9.29 -19.73 -11.40
N GLU A 107 -9.26 -19.35 -12.66
CA GLU A 107 -8.26 -18.42 -13.18
C GLU A 107 -8.36 -17.08 -12.44
N ILE A 108 -7.22 -16.59 -11.95
CA ILE A 108 -7.13 -15.30 -11.28
C ILE A 108 -7.42 -14.19 -12.29
N LYS A 109 -8.30 -13.26 -11.92
CA LYS A 109 -8.61 -12.07 -12.70
C LYS A 109 -8.37 -10.80 -11.90
N ILE A 110 -7.95 -9.74 -12.58
CA ILE A 110 -7.89 -8.40 -12.01
C ILE A 110 -9.29 -8.03 -11.50
N SER A 111 -9.34 -7.56 -10.25
CA SER A 111 -10.57 -7.28 -9.51
C SER A 111 -10.62 -5.82 -9.07
N PRO A 112 -11.78 -5.15 -9.11
CA PRO A 112 -11.90 -3.76 -8.66
C PRO A 112 -11.70 -3.65 -7.15
N LEU A 113 -11.16 -2.52 -6.71
CA LEU A 113 -11.15 -2.12 -5.31
C LEU A 113 -11.69 -0.69 -5.13
N VAL A 114 -12.32 -0.43 -3.99
CA VAL A 114 -12.77 0.90 -3.56
C VAL A 114 -12.50 1.08 -2.07
N GLY A 115 -12.16 2.29 -1.64
CA GLY A 115 -11.79 2.55 -0.26
C GLY A 115 -11.72 4.01 0.11
N THR A 116 -11.29 4.25 1.35
CA THR A 116 -11.09 5.59 1.91
C THR A 116 -9.79 5.65 2.71
N GLN A 117 -9.16 6.82 2.70
CA GLN A 117 -7.96 7.16 3.46
C GLN A 117 -8.24 8.40 4.30
N HIS A 118 -7.77 8.42 5.54
CA HIS A 118 -7.76 9.65 6.33
C HIS A 118 -6.76 10.68 5.79
N ASN A 119 -7.02 11.95 6.04
CA ASN A 119 -6.14 13.06 5.66
C ASN A 119 -5.21 13.44 6.83
N ASN A 120 -4.16 12.66 7.05
CA ASN A 120 -3.08 12.95 8.00
C ASN A 120 -1.74 12.35 7.51
N THR A 121 -0.63 12.61 8.20
CA THR A 121 0.74 12.29 7.74
C THR A 121 1.10 10.81 7.70
N GLN A 122 0.38 9.95 8.42
CA GLN A 122 0.54 8.49 8.44
C GLN A 122 -0.84 7.84 8.62
N PRO A 123 -1.68 7.92 7.58
CA PRO A 123 -3.11 7.73 7.67
C PRO A 123 -3.49 6.27 7.80
N THR A 124 -4.53 6.06 8.61
CA THR A 124 -5.33 4.85 8.54
C THR A 124 -6.19 4.87 7.29
N PHE A 125 -6.48 3.68 6.77
CA PHE A 125 -7.28 3.50 5.57
C PHE A 125 -8.01 2.15 5.61
N GLY A 126 -8.98 2.01 4.73
CA GLY A 126 -9.62 0.74 4.45
C GLY A 126 -10.09 0.67 3.01
N PHE A 127 -10.09 -0.53 2.44
CA PHE A 127 -10.62 -0.77 1.11
C PHE A 127 -11.21 -2.17 0.97
N THR A 128 -12.15 -2.31 0.04
CA THR A 128 -12.82 -3.55 -0.30
C THR A 128 -12.39 -3.98 -1.70
N VAL A 129 -12.08 -5.26 -1.88
CA VAL A 129 -11.85 -5.92 -3.16
C VAL A 129 -13.05 -6.82 -3.46
N ASN A 130 -13.73 -6.56 -4.58
CA ASN A 130 -14.80 -7.41 -5.07
C ASN A 130 -14.24 -8.34 -6.16
N TRP A 131 -14.12 -9.64 -5.89
CA TRP A 131 -13.37 -10.55 -6.75
C TRP A 131 -14.11 -10.88 -8.06
N ASN A 132 -13.49 -10.58 -9.20
CA ASN A 132 -14.08 -10.81 -10.53
C ASN A 132 -14.10 -12.29 -10.98
N PHE A 133 -13.54 -13.20 -10.18
CA PHE A 133 -13.43 -14.62 -10.51
C PHE A 133 -14.05 -15.55 -9.46
N THR A 134 -14.53 -15.02 -8.32
CA THR A 134 -15.21 -15.80 -7.27
C THR A 134 -16.31 -14.97 -6.63
N ASP A 135 -17.34 -15.61 -6.10
CA ASP A 135 -18.37 -14.95 -5.28
C ASP A 135 -17.83 -14.76 -3.86
N SER A 136 -16.78 -13.94 -3.71
CA SER A 136 -16.20 -13.61 -2.42
C SER A 136 -15.80 -12.15 -2.38
N THR A 137 -15.53 -11.62 -1.19
CA THR A 137 -15.10 -10.23 -0.99
C THR A 137 -14.02 -10.19 0.06
N THR A 138 -12.98 -9.40 -0.15
CA THR A 138 -11.94 -9.17 0.86
C THR A 138 -11.94 -7.71 1.27
N VAL A 139 -11.91 -7.46 2.58
CA VAL A 139 -11.66 -6.12 3.12
C VAL A 139 -10.26 -6.05 3.67
N PHE A 140 -9.61 -4.92 3.46
CA PHE A 140 -8.32 -4.58 4.05
C PHE A 140 -8.50 -3.33 4.91
N THR A 141 -7.88 -3.32 6.08
CA THR A 141 -7.71 -2.11 6.89
C THR A 141 -6.27 -2.03 7.37
N GLY A 142 -5.74 -0.83 7.50
CA GLY A 142 -4.37 -0.66 7.94
C GLY A 142 -3.97 0.79 8.08
N GLN A 143 -2.65 0.98 8.19
CA GLN A 143 -2.03 2.28 8.31
C GLN A 143 -0.79 2.36 7.42
N CYS A 144 -0.59 3.51 6.79
CA CYS A 144 0.64 3.82 6.08
C CYS A 144 1.67 4.38 7.07
N PHE A 145 2.89 3.84 7.02
CA PHE A 145 4.03 4.30 7.80
C PHE A 145 5.16 4.75 6.89
N VAL A 146 5.88 5.77 7.32
CA VAL A 146 7.12 6.25 6.67
C VAL A 146 8.28 5.96 7.61
N ASP A 147 9.30 5.27 7.14
CA ASP A 147 10.50 5.00 7.95
C ASP A 147 11.48 6.19 7.97
N GLU A 148 12.56 6.07 8.74
CA GLU A 148 13.62 7.08 8.87
C GLU A 148 14.31 7.43 7.54
N HIS A 149 14.11 6.62 6.51
CA HIS A 149 14.66 6.81 5.17
C HIS A 149 13.62 7.31 4.16
N GLY A 150 12.41 7.68 4.61
CA GLY A 150 11.35 8.16 3.73
C GLY A 150 10.65 7.05 2.94
N LYS A 151 10.87 5.77 3.28
CA LYS A 151 10.23 4.65 2.60
C LYS A 151 8.88 4.34 3.21
N GLU A 152 7.87 4.33 2.35
CA GLU A 152 6.51 4.04 2.74
C GLU A 152 6.20 2.54 2.80
N THR A 153 5.52 2.11 3.85
CA THR A 153 4.99 0.76 4.02
C THR A 153 3.57 0.81 4.55
N LEU A 154 2.67 0.09 3.88
CA LEU A 154 1.32 -0.14 4.38
C LEU A 154 1.33 -1.40 5.26
N LYS A 155 0.95 -1.25 6.52
CA LYS A 155 0.71 -2.38 7.43
C LYS A 155 -0.78 -2.62 7.49
N THR A 156 -1.22 -3.76 6.95
CA THR A 156 -2.65 -4.08 6.87
C THR A 156 -2.98 -5.40 7.54
N MET A 157 -4.25 -5.52 7.89
CA MET A 157 -4.92 -6.78 8.11
C MET A 157 -6.04 -6.93 7.08
N TRP A 158 -6.45 -8.17 6.85
CA TRP A 158 -7.56 -8.46 5.94
C TRP A 158 -8.49 -9.53 6.50
N LEU A 159 -9.72 -9.50 5.98
CA LEU A 159 -10.75 -10.54 6.16
C LEU A 159 -11.31 -10.90 4.79
N LEU A 160 -11.36 -12.19 4.47
CA LEU A 160 -12.01 -12.72 3.28
C LEU A 160 -13.38 -13.31 3.68
N GLN A 161 -14.45 -12.79 3.10
CA GLN A 161 -15.78 -13.37 3.19
C GLN A 161 -16.08 -14.17 1.92
N SER A 162 -16.22 -15.48 2.06
CA SER A 162 -16.70 -16.39 1.02
C SER A 162 -18.24 -16.36 0.95
N HIS A 163 -18.81 -16.62 -0.22
CA HIS A 163 -20.24 -16.86 -0.35
C HIS A 163 -20.64 -18.17 0.36
N ALA A 164 -21.50 -18.06 1.36
CA ALA A 164 -22.16 -19.18 2.01
C ALA A 164 -23.53 -19.46 1.37
N ASN A 165 -23.87 -20.72 1.13
CA ASN A 165 -25.16 -21.10 0.55
C ASN A 165 -26.32 -20.91 1.53
N SER A 166 -26.04 -20.88 2.83
CA SER A 166 -27.02 -20.67 3.89
C SER A 166 -26.38 -20.02 5.11
N ILE A 167 -27.20 -19.41 5.98
CA ILE A 167 -26.74 -18.84 7.25
C ILE A 167 -26.11 -19.88 8.19
N LYS A 168 -26.44 -21.17 8.03
CA LYS A 168 -25.85 -22.24 8.84
C LYS A 168 -24.37 -22.48 8.50
N ASP A 169 -23.94 -22.05 7.32
CA ASP A 169 -22.57 -22.19 6.84
C ASP A 169 -21.74 -20.92 7.11
N ASP A 170 -22.33 -19.86 7.67
CA ASP A 170 -21.63 -18.58 7.92
C ASP A 170 -20.39 -18.72 8.81
N TRP A 171 -20.43 -19.65 9.77
CA TRP A 171 -19.35 -19.87 10.75
C TRP A 171 -17.98 -20.17 10.11
N ASN A 172 -17.93 -20.66 8.87
CA ASN A 172 -16.70 -20.96 8.14
C ASN A 172 -16.50 -20.09 6.88
N ALA A 173 -17.35 -19.09 6.68
CA ALA A 173 -17.32 -18.23 5.51
C ALA A 173 -16.26 -17.14 5.60
N THR A 174 -15.81 -16.78 6.81
CA THR A 174 -14.76 -15.78 7.03
C THR A 174 -13.40 -16.43 7.30
N THR A 175 -12.37 -15.97 6.59
CA THR A 175 -10.96 -16.28 6.88
C THR A 175 -10.20 -14.99 7.19
#